data_AF-A0A6N3UNR5-F1
#
_entry.id   AF-A0A6N3UNR5-F1
#
_cell.length_a   1.000
_cell.length_b   1.000
_cell.length_c   1.000
_cell.angle_alpha   90.00
_cell.angle_beta   90.00
_cell.angle_gamma   90.00
#
_symmetry.space_group_name_H-M   'P 1'
#
loop_
_entity.id
_entity.type
_entity.pdbx_description
1 polymer ?
#
loop_
_entity_poly.entity_id
_entity_poly.type
_entity_poly.pdbx_seq_one_letter_code
_entity_poly.pdbx_strand_id
1 'polypeptide(L)'
;MTNLDLRAFCQRVETLYGRQFQLVPYKQWVELWSHDPQSLLYPLRGMFADDMHNGESVLELYQNTYRWDCSRTKSYLEGSGIRESEFTDEVLHRYLKHLT
;
A
#
# COMPACT_ATOMS: atom_id res chain seq x y z
N MET A 1 -4.67 -15.93 3.50
CA MET A 1 -5.06 -14.52 3.72
C MET A 1 -3.79 -13.73 3.73
N THR A 2 -3.47 -13.05 2.64
CA THR A 2 -2.25 -12.24 2.55
C THR A 2 -2.58 -10.87 3.15
N ASN A 3 -2.79 -10.82 4.48
CA ASN A 3 -2.95 -9.58 5.25
C ASN A 3 -1.57 -8.94 5.42
N LEU A 4 -1.02 -8.37 4.35
CA LEU A 4 0.05 -7.41 4.49
C LEU A 4 -0.60 -6.05 4.63
N ASP A 5 -0.73 -5.56 5.86
CA ASP A 5 -1.14 -4.18 6.08
C ASP A 5 0.03 -3.22 5.73
N LEU A 6 -0.28 -1.93 5.57
CA LEU A 6 0.70 -0.91 5.20
C LEU A 6 1.87 -0.82 6.20
N ARG A 7 1.60 -1.07 7.49
CA ARG A 7 2.62 -1.03 8.54
C ARG A 7 3.58 -2.20 8.40
N ALA A 8 3.07 -3.40 8.20
CA ALA A 8 3.84 -4.61 7.96
C ALA A 8 4.67 -4.50 6.68
N PHE A 9 4.13 -3.88 5.62
CA PHE A 9 4.90 -3.54 4.42
C PHE A 9 6.08 -2.62 4.74
N CYS A 10 5.83 -1.48 5.39
CA CYS A 10 6.88 -0.51 5.72
C CYS A 10 7.98 -1.14 6.59
N GLN A 11 7.61 -1.93 7.61
CA GLN A 11 8.57 -2.62 8.50
C GLN A 11 9.48 -3.61 7.74
N ARG A 12 8.94 -4.30 6.73
CA ARG A 12 9.75 -5.19 5.89
C ARG A 12 10.73 -4.40 5.03
N VAL A 13 10.31 -3.26 4.47
CA VAL A 13 11.20 -2.38 3.70
C VAL A 13 12.32 -1.82 4.58
N GLU A 14 12.02 -1.40 5.82
CA GLU A 14 13.04 -0.96 6.80
C GLU A 14 14.10 -2.05 7.03
N THR A 15 13.64 -3.27 7.29
CA THR A 15 14.52 -4.42 7.57
C THR A 15 15.41 -4.78 6.38
N LEU A 16 14.84 -4.82 5.16
CA LEU A 16 15.56 -5.24 3.97
C LEU A 16 16.56 -4.20 3.46
N TYR A 17 16.28 -2.90 3.64
CA TYR A 17 17.11 -1.81 3.11
C TYR A 17 17.87 -1.03 4.19
N GLY A 18 17.78 -1.43 5.46
CA GLY A 18 18.46 -0.77 6.57
C GLY A 18 18.01 0.68 6.77
N ARG A 19 16.74 0.99 6.49
CA ARG A 19 16.16 2.33 6.64
C ARG A 19 15.30 2.39 7.90
N GLN A 20 15.14 3.58 8.45
CA GLN A 20 14.17 3.85 9.50
C GLN A 20 13.15 4.86 8.97
N PHE A 21 11.88 4.50 9.06
CA PHE A 21 10.75 5.33 8.71
C PHE A 21 10.13 5.90 9.98
N GLN A 22 9.81 7.19 9.93
CA GLN A 22 9.04 7.81 10.98
C GLN A 22 7.55 7.52 10.75
N LEU A 23 6.87 7.00 11.77
CA LEU A 23 5.42 6.89 11.76
C LEU A 23 4.81 8.27 11.97
N VAL A 24 4.03 8.73 10.99
CA VAL A 24 3.35 10.03 11.02
C VAL A 24 1.86 9.81 10.73
N PRO A 25 0.93 10.51 11.40
CA PRO A 25 -0.48 10.51 11.04
C PRO A 25 -0.68 10.87 9.57
N TYR A 26 -1.63 10.21 8.89
CA TYR A 26 -1.84 10.35 7.45
C TYR A 26 -1.93 11.81 6.97
N LYS A 27 -2.80 12.62 7.62
CA LYS A 27 -2.99 14.03 7.24
C LYS A 27 -1.72 14.86 7.40
N GLN A 28 -0.97 14.63 8.48
CA GLN A 28 0.33 15.29 8.69
C GLN A 28 1.36 14.83 7.65
N TRP A 29 1.35 13.56 7.26
CA TRP A 29 2.24 13.05 6.20
C TRP A 29 1.92 13.68 4.83
N VAL A 30 0.64 13.88 4.50
CA VAL A 30 0.23 14.58 3.27
C VAL A 30 0.71 16.03 3.28
N GLU A 31 0.60 16.72 4.41
CA GLU A 31 1.07 18.11 4.56
C GLU A 31 2.55 18.30 4.29
N LEU A 32 3.40 17.28 4.56
CA LEU A 32 4.85 17.35 4.33
C LEU A 32 5.23 17.58 2.87
N TRP A 33 4.38 17.20 1.92
CA TRP A 33 4.71 17.25 0.49
C TRP A 33 3.63 17.86 -0.40
N SER A 34 2.38 18.00 0.05
CA SER A 34 1.25 18.43 -0.80
C SER A 34 1.37 19.86 -1.34
N HIS A 35 2.22 20.67 -0.72
CA HIS A 35 2.50 22.05 -1.14
C HIS A 35 3.79 22.18 -1.96
N ASP A 36 4.55 21.10 -2.15
CA ASP A 36 5.80 21.09 -2.91
C ASP A 36 5.57 20.56 -4.34
N PRO A 37 5.58 21.42 -5.37
CA PRO A 37 5.43 20.99 -6.75
C PRO A 37 6.56 20.11 -7.28
N GLN A 38 7.71 20.08 -6.59
CA GLN A 38 8.84 19.21 -6.93
C GLN A 38 8.70 17.80 -6.32
N SER A 39 7.73 17.59 -5.42
CA SER A 39 7.46 16.26 -4.88
C SER A 39 7.01 15.31 -5.98
N LEU A 40 7.58 14.10 -5.99
CA LEU A 40 7.17 13.02 -6.89
C LEU A 40 5.67 12.66 -6.76
N LEU A 41 5.08 12.95 -5.59
CA LEU A 41 3.67 12.68 -5.31
C LEU A 41 2.75 13.84 -5.69
N TYR A 42 3.29 15.02 -6.01
CA TYR A 42 2.49 16.21 -6.32
C TYR A 42 1.46 16.00 -7.45
N PRO A 43 1.76 15.30 -8.56
CA PRO A 43 0.77 15.00 -9.59
C PRO A 43 -0.42 14.18 -9.09
N LEU A 44 -0.23 13.42 -8.01
CA LEU A 44 -1.27 12.57 -7.41
C LEU A 44 -1.98 13.26 -6.24
N ARG A 45 -1.65 14.52 -5.92
CA ARG A 45 -2.12 15.25 -4.75
C ARG A 45 -3.64 15.17 -4.56
N GLY A 46 -4.42 15.28 -5.62
CA GLY A 46 -5.88 15.25 -5.52
C GLY A 46 -6.43 13.94 -4.93
N MET A 47 -5.74 12.82 -5.09
CA MET A 47 -6.16 11.55 -4.47
C MET A 47 -5.88 11.49 -2.96
N PHE A 48 -4.91 12.28 -2.49
CA PHE A 48 -4.43 12.24 -1.10
C PHE A 48 -4.97 13.40 -0.24
N ALA A 49 -5.27 14.54 -0.84
CA ALA A 49 -5.55 15.78 -0.12
C ALA A 49 -6.94 16.35 -0.40
N ASP A 50 -7.53 16.07 -1.56
CA ASP A 50 -8.82 16.66 -1.89
C ASP A 50 -9.94 15.93 -1.14
N ASP A 51 -10.84 16.70 -0.55
CA ASP A 51 -12.04 16.19 0.10
C ASP A 51 -12.97 15.60 -0.97
N MET A 52 -13.14 14.28 -0.96
CA MET A 52 -14.07 13.61 -1.85
C MET A 52 -15.43 13.39 -1.19
N HIS A 53 -15.44 13.04 0.11
CA HIS A 53 -16.67 12.85 0.86
C HIS A 53 -16.43 13.06 2.37
N ASN A 54 -17.21 13.95 3.00
CA ASN A 54 -17.21 14.20 4.45
C ASN A 54 -15.82 14.47 5.07
N GLY A 55 -14.90 15.11 4.35
CA GLY A 55 -13.55 15.41 4.85
C GLY A 55 -12.57 14.24 4.73
N GLU A 56 -12.95 13.19 4.00
CA GLU A 56 -12.11 12.05 3.64
C GLU A 56 -11.67 12.15 2.18
N SER A 57 -10.38 11.93 1.95
CA SER A 57 -9.80 11.78 0.63
C SER A 57 -10.20 10.46 -0.03
N VAL A 58 -9.97 10.38 -1.34
CA VAL A 58 -10.15 9.15 -2.13
C VAL A 58 -9.49 7.96 -1.45
N LEU A 59 -8.25 8.11 -1.01
CA LEU A 59 -7.49 7.03 -0.38
C LEU A 59 -7.98 6.65 1.02
N GLU A 60 -8.44 7.61 1.83
CA GLU A 60 -9.05 7.32 3.13
C GLU A 60 -10.32 6.46 2.95
N LEU A 61 -11.14 6.77 1.94
CA LEU A 61 -12.33 5.98 1.60
C LEU A 61 -11.95 4.57 1.13
N TYR A 62 -10.88 4.42 0.34
CA TYR A 62 -10.42 3.11 -0.12
C TYR A 62 -9.80 2.23 0.99
N GLN A 63 -9.28 2.81 2.09
CA GLN A 63 -8.79 1.98 3.21
C GLN A 63 -9.91 1.17 3.86
N ASN A 64 -11.15 1.65 3.76
CA ASN A 64 -12.34 0.98 4.29
C ASN A 64 -12.97 -0.02 3.30
N THR A 65 -12.29 -0.35 2.19
CA THR A 65 -12.87 -1.22 1.15
C THR A 65 -12.96 -2.68 1.57
N TYR A 66 -13.99 -3.33 1.04
CA TYR A 66 -14.44 -4.69 1.25
C TYR A 66 -13.34 -5.76 1.33
N ARG A 67 -13.35 -6.53 2.42
CA ARG A 67 -12.72 -7.85 2.46
C ARG A 67 -13.58 -8.80 1.64
N TRP A 68 -13.11 -9.18 0.46
CA TRP A 68 -13.80 -10.13 -0.39
C TRP A 68 -13.57 -11.56 0.08
N ASP A 69 -14.65 -12.32 0.27
CA ASP A 69 -14.52 -13.76 0.48
C ASP A 69 -14.08 -14.43 -0.82
N CYS A 70 -12.93 -15.10 -0.77
CA CYS A 70 -12.34 -15.84 -1.88
C CYS A 70 -12.45 -17.36 -1.72
N SER A 71 -13.22 -17.85 -0.74
CA SER A 71 -13.40 -19.27 -0.43
C SER A 71 -13.78 -20.11 -1.66
N ARG A 72 -14.78 -19.65 -2.43
CA ARG A 72 -15.25 -20.32 -3.64
C ARG A 72 -14.18 -20.37 -4.73
N THR A 73 -13.54 -19.24 -5.02
CA THR A 73 -12.45 -19.19 -6.01
C THR A 73 -11.32 -20.15 -5.64
N LYS A 74 -10.97 -20.23 -4.35
CA LYS A 74 -9.95 -21.17 -3.86
C LYS A 74 -10.36 -22.61 -4.09
N SER A 75 -11.59 -22.97 -3.74
CA SER A 75 -12.13 -24.31 -3.96
C SER A 75 -12.13 -24.69 -5.44
N TYR A 76 -12.53 -23.80 -6.35
CA TYR A 76 -12.51 -24.08 -7.79
C TYR A 76 -11.10 -24.23 -8.38
N LEU A 77 -10.08 -23.67 -7.73
CA LEU A 77 -8.69 -23.76 -8.17
C LEU A 77 -7.95 -24.96 -7.55
N GLU A 78 -8.57 -25.73 -6.66
CA GLU A 78 -7.97 -26.94 -6.09
C GLU A 78 -7.63 -27.94 -7.21
N GLY A 79 -6.41 -28.48 -7.18
CA GLY A 79 -5.90 -29.39 -8.21
C GLY A 79 -5.43 -28.73 -9.51
N SER A 80 -5.67 -27.42 -9.73
CA SER A 80 -5.24 -26.72 -10.95
C SER A 80 -3.75 -26.37 -10.99
N GLY A 81 -3.06 -26.45 -9.84
CA GLY A 81 -1.69 -25.94 -9.68
C GLY A 81 -1.58 -24.42 -9.56
N ILE A 82 -2.64 -23.67 -9.85
CA ILE A 82 -2.71 -22.22 -9.68
C ILE A 82 -2.88 -21.91 -8.20
N ARG A 83 -2.04 -21.02 -7.67
CA ARG A 83 -2.04 -20.62 -6.26
C ARG A 83 -1.94 -19.11 -6.13
N GLU A 84 -2.51 -18.58 -5.06
CA GLU A 84 -2.29 -17.20 -4.64
C GLU A 84 -0.79 -17.00 -4.38
N SER A 85 -0.20 -15.96 -4.98
CA SER A 85 1.21 -15.66 -4.76
C SER A 85 1.41 -15.12 -3.34
N GLU A 86 2.40 -15.66 -2.64
CA GLU A 86 2.79 -15.14 -1.33
C GLU A 86 3.65 -13.89 -1.49
N PHE A 87 3.34 -12.87 -0.69
CA PHE A 87 4.17 -11.66 -0.64
C PHE A 87 5.40 -11.92 0.23
N THR A 88 6.51 -12.31 -0.40
CA THR A 88 7.80 -12.60 0.24
C THR A 88 8.79 -11.45 0.11
N ASP A 89 9.87 -11.49 0.88
CA ASP A 89 10.97 -10.51 0.80
C ASP A 89 11.65 -10.51 -0.57
N GLU A 90 11.74 -11.67 -1.23
CA GLU A 90 12.26 -11.78 -2.59
C GLU A 90 11.37 -11.04 -3.59
N VAL A 91 10.05 -11.19 -3.46
CA VAL A 91 9.07 -10.47 -4.29
C VAL A 91 9.20 -8.96 -4.07
N LEU A 92 9.28 -8.52 -2.81
CA LEU A 92 9.49 -7.12 -2.45
C LEU A 92 10.81 -6.57 -3.04
N HIS A 93 11.91 -7.31 -2.92
CA HIS A 93 13.20 -6.94 -3.49
C HIS A 93 13.12 -6.76 -5.01
N ARG A 94 12.45 -7.68 -5.72
CA ARG A 94 12.28 -7.59 -7.19
C ARG A 94 11.49 -6.34 -7.61
N TYR A 95 10.44 -5.96 -6.86
CA TYR A 95 9.70 -4.73 -7.13
C TYR A 95 10.53 -3.47 -6.91
N LEU A 96 11.36 -3.45 -5.85
CA LEU A 96 12.10 -2.27 -5.46
C LEU A 96 13.46 -2.11 -6.17
N LYS A 97 14.05 -3.19 -6.69
CA LYS A 97 15.34 -3.18 -7.40
C LYS A 97 15.37 -2.21 -8.59
N HIS A 98 14.24 -1.92 -9.20
CA HIS A 98 14.13 -1.02 -10.36
C HIS A 98 13.84 0.44 -9.99
N LEU A 99 13.70 0.75 -8.69
CA LEU A 99 13.41 2.09 -8.17
C LEU A 99 14.63 2.76 -7.51
N THR A 100 15.73 2.03 -7.36
CA THR A 100 17.04 2.51 -6.89
C THR A 100 17.98 2.75 -8.07
#